data_AF-A0A7J6GFT2-F1
#
_entry.id   AF-A0A7J6GFT2-F1
#
_cell.length_a   1.000
_cell.length_b   1.000
_cell.length_c   1.000
_cell.angle_alpha   90.00
_cell.angle_beta   90.00
_cell.angle_gamma   90.00
#
_symmetry.space_group_name_H-M   'P 1'
#
loop_
_entity.id
_entity.type
_entity.pdbx_description
1 polymer ?
#
loop_
_entity_poly.entity_id
_entity_poly.type
_entity_poly.pdbx_seq_one_letter_code
_entity_poly.pdbx_strand_id
1 'polypeptide(L)'
;MGKLSILVLALVLVVVAIGGTRAEQCGRQAGGVKCPNGLCCSQYGWCGNTFDYCSPQAGCQSNCWGGPTPPSGETVVRATYHFYNPAENNWDLMAVSAFCSTWDANKPFSWRSKYGWTAFCGPSGPRGRDSCGKCLRLRNVGTGATITARIVDQCSNGGLDLDFNTIFKPLDTDGRGFQQGSMQVGYTFVDCGNELSEDEHQHPLSSIIEEKTQGV
;
A
#
# COMPACT_ATOMS: atom_id res chain seq x y z
N MET A 1 -31.19 -58.02 23.81
CA MET A 1 -31.83 -57.03 22.91
C MET A 1 -31.57 -55.58 23.32
N GLY A 2 -31.58 -55.22 24.62
CA GLY A 2 -31.39 -53.81 25.05
C GLY A 2 -30.01 -53.19 24.81
N LYS A 3 -28.91 -53.92 24.96
CA LYS A 3 -27.54 -53.36 24.79
C LYS A 3 -27.21 -52.98 23.34
N LEU A 4 -27.69 -53.76 22.37
CA LEU A 4 -27.52 -53.48 20.95
C LEU A 4 -28.34 -52.24 20.53
N SER A 5 -29.53 -52.07 21.09
CA SER A 5 -30.40 -50.91 20.82
C SER A 5 -29.83 -49.61 21.41
N ILE A 6 -29.24 -49.66 22.61
CA ILE A 6 -28.55 -48.50 23.23
C ILE A 6 -27.32 -48.08 22.42
N LEU A 7 -26.52 -49.04 21.95
CA LEU A 7 -25.36 -48.75 21.10
C LEU A 7 -25.75 -48.11 19.77
N VAL A 8 -26.83 -48.58 19.14
CA VAL A 8 -27.36 -48.01 17.90
C VAL A 8 -27.88 -46.58 18.14
N LEU A 9 -28.61 -46.34 19.23
CA LEU A 9 -29.09 -44.99 19.58
C LEU A 9 -27.93 -44.02 19.85
N ALA A 10 -26.91 -44.47 20.59
CA ALA A 10 -25.72 -43.68 20.88
C ALA A 10 -24.94 -43.34 19.60
N LEU A 11 -24.82 -44.29 18.67
CA LEU A 11 -24.16 -44.06 17.38
C LEU A 11 -24.91 -43.03 16.53
N VAL A 12 -26.24 -43.11 16.48
CA VAL A 12 -27.09 -42.15 15.75
C VAL A 12 -26.98 -40.73 16.34
N LEU A 13 -26.97 -40.61 17.67
CA LEU A 13 -26.78 -39.32 18.35
C LEU A 13 -25.39 -38.71 18.09
N VAL A 14 -24.35 -39.55 18.03
CA VAL A 14 -22.99 -39.12 17.67
C VAL A 14 -22.93 -38.64 16.21
N VAL A 15 -23.56 -39.35 15.26
CA VAL A 15 -23.61 -38.92 13.84
C VAL A 15 -24.36 -37.59 13.67
N VAL A 16 -25.47 -37.38 14.39
CA VAL A 16 -26.22 -36.10 14.37
C VAL A 16 -25.40 -34.96 14.98
N ALA A 17 -24.62 -35.22 16.03
CA ALA A 17 -23.74 -34.22 16.63
C ALA A 17 -22.53 -33.82 15.76
N ILE A 18 -22.15 -34.66 14.77
CA ILE A 18 -21.06 -34.38 13.82
C ILE A 18 -21.59 -33.68 12.54
N GLY A 19 -22.92 -33.62 12.34
CA GLY A 19 -23.60 -33.16 11.11
C GLY A 19 -23.61 -31.65 10.85
N GLY A 20 -22.60 -30.90 11.29
CA GLY A 20 -22.47 -29.47 11.07
C GLY A 20 -21.07 -29.11 10.58
N THR A 21 -20.59 -29.77 9.53
CA THR A 21 -19.46 -29.21 8.78
C THR A 21 -19.92 -27.84 8.29
N ARG A 22 -19.20 -26.78 8.63
CA ARG A 22 -19.50 -25.45 8.09
C ARG A 22 -19.31 -25.58 6.58
N ALA A 23 -20.42 -25.73 5.85
CA ALA A 23 -20.39 -25.82 4.41
C ALA A 23 -19.78 -24.53 3.89
N GLU A 24 -19.01 -24.66 2.81
CA GLU A 24 -18.59 -23.51 2.03
C GLU A 24 -19.83 -22.67 1.70
N GLN A 25 -19.72 -21.37 1.91
CA GLN A 25 -20.85 -20.44 1.97
C GLN A 25 -21.18 -19.83 0.60
N CYS A 26 -20.22 -19.87 -0.32
CA CYS A 26 -20.33 -19.20 -1.60
C CYS A 26 -19.49 -19.87 -2.70
N GLY A 27 -19.67 -19.40 -3.93
CA GLY A 27 -18.84 -19.78 -5.06
C GLY A 27 -19.15 -21.19 -5.57
N ARG A 28 -18.23 -21.75 -6.35
CA ARG A 28 -18.38 -23.08 -6.97
C ARG A 28 -18.60 -24.20 -5.94
N GLN A 29 -18.10 -24.02 -4.72
CA GLN A 29 -18.25 -24.95 -3.60
C GLN A 29 -19.67 -24.96 -3.03
N ALA A 30 -20.43 -23.88 -3.24
CA ALA A 30 -21.80 -23.71 -2.76
C ALA A 30 -22.81 -23.54 -3.91
N GLY A 31 -22.57 -24.18 -5.05
CA GLY A 31 -23.50 -24.12 -6.19
C GLY A 31 -23.64 -22.73 -6.83
N GLY A 32 -22.62 -21.88 -6.69
CA GLY A 32 -22.61 -20.52 -7.24
C GLY A 32 -23.30 -19.48 -6.35
N VAL A 33 -23.68 -19.83 -5.11
CA VAL A 33 -24.25 -18.88 -4.15
C VAL A 33 -23.29 -17.70 -3.93
N LYS A 34 -23.84 -16.48 -3.91
CA LYS A 34 -23.10 -15.28 -3.56
C LYS A 34 -23.18 -15.00 -2.07
N CYS A 35 -22.16 -14.35 -1.54
CA CYS A 35 -22.16 -13.93 -0.15
C CYS A 35 -23.20 -12.83 0.12
N PRO A 36 -23.81 -12.83 1.32
CA PRO A 36 -24.72 -11.77 1.74
C PRO A 36 -23.97 -10.44 1.95
N ASN A 37 -24.72 -9.33 2.01
CA ASN A 37 -24.20 -7.98 2.30
C ASN A 37 -23.10 -7.49 1.35
N GLY A 38 -23.03 -8.04 0.14
CA GLY A 38 -21.99 -7.68 -0.84
C GLY A 38 -20.57 -8.12 -0.45
N LEU A 39 -20.43 -9.05 0.51
CA LEU A 39 -19.14 -9.65 0.86
C LEU A 39 -18.56 -10.40 -0.34
N CYS A 40 -17.24 -10.53 -0.35
CA CYS A 40 -16.53 -11.27 -1.39
C CYS A 40 -16.50 -12.75 -1.09
N CYS A 41 -16.53 -13.55 -2.15
CA CYS A 41 -16.34 -14.98 -2.05
C CYS A 41 -14.88 -15.34 -2.31
N SER A 42 -14.18 -15.86 -1.31
CA SER A 42 -12.78 -16.29 -1.45
C SER A 42 -12.63 -17.47 -2.41
N GLN A 43 -11.41 -17.78 -2.83
CA GLN A 43 -11.12 -18.98 -3.64
C GLN A 43 -11.56 -20.30 -2.98
N TYR A 44 -11.67 -20.29 -1.65
CA TYR A 44 -12.00 -21.45 -0.85
C TYR A 44 -13.51 -21.64 -0.67
N GLY A 45 -14.33 -20.61 -0.89
CA GLY A 45 -15.79 -20.67 -0.74
C GLY A 45 -16.31 -19.97 0.52
N TRP A 46 -15.51 -19.11 1.13
CA TRP A 46 -15.87 -18.36 2.34
C TRP A 46 -16.19 -16.91 2.04
N CYS A 47 -17.11 -16.34 2.82
CA CYS A 47 -17.52 -14.95 2.71
C CYS A 47 -16.68 -14.03 3.62
N GLY A 48 -16.17 -12.93 3.07
CA GLY A 48 -15.38 -11.96 3.82
C GLY A 48 -15.10 -10.69 3.03
N ASN A 49 -14.39 -9.76 3.67
CA ASN A 49 -14.13 -8.43 3.14
C ASN A 49 -12.64 -8.03 3.23
N THR A 50 -11.74 -8.99 3.36
CA THR A 50 -10.29 -8.74 3.34
C THR A 50 -9.72 -9.14 1.98
N PHE A 51 -8.44 -8.84 1.74
CA PHE A 51 -7.78 -9.16 0.48
C PHE A 51 -7.89 -10.65 0.10
N ASP A 52 -7.72 -11.57 1.05
CA ASP A 52 -7.78 -13.03 0.78
C ASP A 52 -9.16 -13.49 0.27
N TYR A 53 -10.20 -12.68 0.51
CA TYR A 53 -11.56 -12.95 0.07
C TYR A 53 -11.90 -12.21 -1.21
N CYS A 54 -11.40 -10.98 -1.33
CA CYS A 54 -11.85 -10.03 -2.31
C CYS A 54 -10.90 -9.84 -3.49
N SER A 55 -9.66 -10.26 -3.36
CA SER A 55 -8.64 -10.05 -4.38
C SER A 55 -8.80 -11.05 -5.53
N PRO A 56 -8.89 -10.59 -6.79
CA PRO A 56 -8.77 -11.47 -7.94
C PRO A 56 -7.48 -12.32 -7.90
N GLN A 57 -6.37 -11.76 -7.41
CA GLN A 57 -5.08 -12.44 -7.27
C GLN A 57 -5.10 -13.53 -6.19
N ALA A 58 -5.94 -13.38 -5.15
CA ALA A 58 -6.19 -14.41 -4.16
C ALA A 58 -7.29 -15.41 -4.60
N GLY A 59 -7.72 -15.34 -5.86
CA GLY A 59 -8.71 -16.24 -6.45
C GLY A 59 -10.15 -15.97 -6.03
N CYS A 60 -10.48 -14.71 -5.71
CA CYS A 60 -11.86 -14.30 -5.45
C CYS A 60 -12.83 -14.76 -6.56
N GLN A 61 -13.98 -15.31 -6.18
CA GLN A 61 -14.97 -15.90 -7.07
C GLN A 61 -16.13 -14.96 -7.40
N SER A 62 -16.54 -14.08 -6.47
CA SER A 62 -17.64 -13.13 -6.69
C SER A 62 -17.55 -11.92 -5.75
N ASN A 63 -18.14 -10.79 -6.15
CA ASN A 63 -18.09 -9.49 -5.46
C ASN A 63 -16.64 -9.01 -5.18
N CYS A 64 -15.70 -9.38 -6.05
CA CYS A 64 -14.28 -9.07 -5.90
C CYS A 64 -14.00 -7.57 -5.97
N TRP A 65 -12.92 -7.12 -5.33
CA TRP A 65 -12.39 -5.77 -5.49
C TRP A 65 -11.89 -5.56 -6.92
N GLY A 66 -11.85 -4.28 -7.32
CA GLY A 66 -11.73 -3.80 -8.70
C GLY A 66 -10.94 -4.69 -9.67
N GLY A 67 -11.53 -4.97 -10.84
CA GLY A 67 -10.72 -5.21 -12.05
C GLY A 67 -10.03 -3.91 -12.48
N PRO A 68 -9.00 -3.90 -13.35
CA PRO A 68 -8.38 -4.97 -14.11
C PRO A 68 -7.09 -5.49 -13.44
N THR A 69 -6.42 -6.43 -14.12
CA THR A 69 -5.04 -6.88 -13.87
C THR A 69 -4.12 -5.73 -13.44
N PRO A 70 -3.19 -5.96 -12.48
CA PRO A 70 -2.15 -4.98 -12.16
C PRO A 70 -1.48 -4.49 -13.45
N PRO A 71 -1.22 -3.17 -13.62
CA PRO A 71 -0.32 -2.72 -14.66
C PRO A 71 0.96 -3.56 -14.61
N SER A 72 1.42 -4.03 -15.77
CA SER A 72 2.63 -4.85 -15.87
C SER A 72 3.80 -4.15 -15.16
N GLY A 73 4.46 -4.85 -14.24
CA GLY A 73 5.60 -4.33 -13.48
C GLY A 73 5.28 -3.84 -12.06
N GLU A 74 4.01 -3.85 -11.64
CA GLU A 74 3.61 -3.54 -10.26
C GLU A 74 3.85 -4.71 -9.30
N THR A 75 4.44 -4.41 -8.13
CA THR A 75 4.60 -5.37 -7.04
C THR A 75 3.58 -5.07 -5.93
N VAL A 76 2.76 -6.06 -5.57
CA VAL A 76 1.72 -5.89 -4.53
C VAL A 76 2.23 -6.35 -3.17
N VAL A 77 2.12 -5.47 -2.17
CA VAL A 77 2.53 -5.73 -0.79
C VAL A 77 1.51 -5.23 0.21
N ARG A 78 1.64 -5.70 1.45
CA ARG A 78 0.96 -5.11 2.61
C ARG A 78 1.59 -3.76 2.92
N ALA A 79 0.77 -2.73 3.09
CA ALA A 79 1.18 -1.43 3.57
C ALA A 79 0.49 -1.11 4.89
N THR A 80 1.29 -0.77 5.91
CA THR A 80 0.81 -0.22 7.18
C THR A 80 0.96 1.30 7.17
N TYR A 81 0.69 1.94 8.30
CA TYR A 81 0.94 3.35 8.46
C TYR A 81 1.81 3.65 9.69
N HIS A 82 2.56 4.74 9.56
CA HIS A 82 3.36 5.36 10.60
C HIS A 82 3.02 6.85 10.70
N PHE A 83 3.14 7.45 11.87
CA PHE A 83 2.91 8.88 12.05
C PHE A 83 4.24 9.64 11.99
N TYR A 84 4.78 9.83 10.79
CA TYR A 84 5.94 10.69 10.62
C TYR A 84 5.56 12.16 10.79
N ASN A 85 4.32 12.52 10.44
CA ASN A 85 3.79 13.88 10.50
C ASN A 85 4.75 14.90 9.85
N PRO A 86 5.13 14.69 8.57
CA PRO A 86 6.24 15.42 7.97
C PRO A 86 6.01 16.93 7.96
N ALA A 87 4.79 17.40 7.70
CA ALA A 87 4.48 18.83 7.71
C ALA A 87 4.68 19.49 9.09
N GLU A 88 4.31 18.78 10.18
CA GLU A 88 4.50 19.25 11.56
C GLU A 88 5.99 19.29 11.92
N ASN A 89 6.76 18.34 11.40
CA ASN A 89 8.21 18.25 11.57
C ASN A 89 9.00 19.07 10.53
N ASN A 90 8.37 20.04 9.85
CA ASN A 90 9.01 20.88 8.81
C ASN A 90 9.75 20.09 7.71
N TRP A 91 9.23 18.90 7.42
CA TRP A 91 9.78 17.90 6.51
C TRP A 91 11.23 17.54 6.85
N ASP A 92 11.63 17.64 8.10
CA ASP A 92 12.98 17.32 8.59
C ASP A 92 13.11 15.81 8.87
N LEU A 93 13.98 15.14 8.11
CA LEU A 93 14.22 13.70 8.25
C LEU A 93 14.91 13.37 9.58
N MET A 94 15.71 14.29 10.14
CA MET A 94 16.39 14.09 11.43
C MET A 94 15.39 14.11 12.58
N ALA A 95 14.39 15.01 12.51
CA ALA A 95 13.37 15.16 13.55
C ALA A 95 12.55 13.88 13.78
N VAL A 96 12.35 13.09 12.71
CA VAL A 96 11.62 11.82 12.77
C VAL A 96 12.53 10.60 12.85
N SER A 97 13.85 10.81 12.99
CA SER A 97 14.86 9.74 13.01
C SER A 97 14.77 8.78 11.82
N ALA A 98 14.41 9.31 10.64
CA ALA A 98 14.28 8.49 9.44
C ALA A 98 15.63 7.89 9.05
N PHE A 99 15.67 6.63 8.63
CA PHE A 99 16.91 5.95 8.27
C PHE A 99 17.72 6.70 7.20
N CYS A 100 17.06 7.32 6.22
CA CYS A 100 17.72 8.05 5.14
C CYS A 100 18.25 9.42 5.54
N SER A 101 18.00 9.89 6.77
CA SER A 101 18.44 11.20 7.27
C SER A 101 19.96 11.41 7.12
N THR A 102 20.76 10.34 7.29
CA THR A 102 22.22 10.34 7.08
C THR A 102 22.64 10.92 5.72
N TRP A 103 21.84 10.74 4.66
CA TRP A 103 22.19 11.13 3.30
C TRP A 103 21.27 12.19 2.69
N ASP A 104 20.02 12.26 3.15
CA ASP A 104 18.97 13.06 2.51
C ASP A 104 18.50 14.25 3.36
N ALA A 105 18.91 14.38 4.64
CA ALA A 105 18.44 15.45 5.52
C ALA A 105 18.78 16.86 5.01
N ASN A 106 19.95 17.03 4.40
CA ASN A 106 20.43 18.34 3.90
C ASN A 106 19.86 18.72 2.53
N LYS A 107 18.96 17.90 1.95
CA LYS A 107 18.34 18.26 0.68
C LYS A 107 17.40 19.47 0.86
N PRO A 108 17.19 20.28 -0.21
CA PRO A 108 16.33 21.45 -0.14
C PRO A 108 14.93 21.10 0.38
N PHE A 109 14.28 22.06 1.06
CA PHE A 109 12.92 21.88 1.54
C PHE A 109 11.97 21.44 0.42
N SER A 110 12.08 22.08 -0.76
CA SER A 110 11.30 21.72 -1.96
C SER A 110 11.43 20.26 -2.37
N TRP A 111 12.61 19.64 -2.15
CA TRP A 111 12.82 18.21 -2.41
C TRP A 111 12.16 17.34 -1.34
N ARG A 112 12.36 17.69 -0.07
CA ARG A 112 11.87 16.94 1.10
C ARG A 112 10.34 16.95 1.17
N SER A 113 9.71 18.07 0.78
CA SER A 113 8.27 18.31 0.84
C SER A 113 7.50 18.01 -0.45
N LYS A 114 8.19 17.58 -1.52
CA LYS A 114 7.54 17.35 -2.83
C LYS A 114 6.47 16.25 -2.80
N TYR A 115 6.73 15.19 -2.04
CA TYR A 115 5.87 14.01 -1.93
C TYR A 115 5.77 13.58 -0.47
N GLY A 116 4.65 12.96 -0.08
CA GLY A 116 4.52 12.33 1.23
C GLY A 116 5.51 11.18 1.42
N TRP A 117 5.70 10.78 2.67
CA TRP A 117 6.79 9.89 3.08
C TRP A 117 6.36 8.44 3.25
N THR A 118 7.30 7.52 3.04
CA THR A 118 7.13 6.10 3.34
C THR A 118 8.45 5.46 3.77
N ALA A 119 8.37 4.46 4.64
CA ALA A 119 9.40 3.43 4.74
C ALA A 119 9.23 2.37 3.64
N PHE A 120 10.33 1.76 3.21
CA PHE A 120 10.29 0.71 2.20
C PHE A 120 11.10 -0.52 2.61
N CYS A 121 10.50 -1.69 2.43
CA CYS A 121 11.13 -3.00 2.62
C CYS A 121 10.46 -4.07 1.76
N GLY A 122 9.89 -3.67 0.62
CA GLY A 122 9.21 -4.57 -0.30
C GLY A 122 10.11 -5.66 -0.88
N PRO A 123 9.53 -6.72 -1.47
CA PRO A 123 10.27 -7.88 -1.97
C PRO A 123 11.10 -7.59 -3.23
N SER A 124 10.78 -6.52 -3.97
CA SER A 124 11.40 -6.18 -5.25
C SER A 124 11.87 -4.73 -5.32
N GLY A 125 13.12 -4.51 -5.70
CA GLY A 125 13.75 -3.18 -5.77
C GLY A 125 14.94 -3.02 -4.81
N PRO A 126 15.63 -1.87 -4.87
CA PRO A 126 16.73 -1.55 -3.95
C PRO A 126 16.23 -1.45 -2.50
N ARG A 127 17.09 -1.71 -1.52
CA ARG A 127 16.76 -1.64 -0.10
C ARG A 127 17.81 -0.85 0.68
N GLY A 128 17.45 -0.42 1.89
CA GLY A 128 18.32 0.34 2.77
C GLY A 128 18.79 1.62 2.10
N ARG A 129 20.10 1.85 2.08
CA ARG A 129 20.69 3.08 1.53
C ARG A 129 20.31 3.30 0.06
N ASP A 130 20.28 2.24 -0.75
CA ASP A 130 20.06 2.37 -2.19
C ASP A 130 18.61 2.70 -2.57
N SER A 131 17.68 2.61 -1.61
CA SER A 131 16.29 3.05 -1.76
C SER A 131 16.05 4.50 -1.33
N CYS A 132 16.96 5.09 -0.55
CA CYS A 132 16.78 6.43 -0.01
C CYS A 132 16.57 7.48 -1.11
N GLY A 133 15.52 8.28 -0.93
CA GLY A 133 15.16 9.38 -1.83
C GLY A 133 14.45 8.97 -3.12
N LYS A 134 14.34 7.67 -3.43
CA LYS A 134 13.59 7.18 -4.60
C LYS A 134 12.08 7.36 -4.42
N CYS A 135 11.36 7.40 -5.53
CA CYS A 135 9.92 7.59 -5.53
C CYS A 135 9.18 6.33 -5.98
N LEU A 136 8.04 6.12 -5.34
CA LEU A 136 7.12 5.03 -5.64
C LEU A 136 5.79 5.61 -6.11
N ARG A 137 5.29 5.11 -7.22
CA ARG A 137 3.88 5.24 -7.58
C ARG A 137 3.12 4.13 -6.87
N LEU A 138 2.26 4.51 -5.94
CA LEU A 138 1.45 3.61 -5.13
C LEU A 138 0.03 3.55 -5.68
N ARG A 139 -0.58 2.36 -5.61
CA ARG A 139 -1.98 2.11 -5.95
C ARG A 139 -2.65 1.29 -4.87
N ASN A 140 -3.76 1.77 -4.32
CA ASN A 140 -4.65 0.96 -3.52
C ASN A 140 -5.25 -0.13 -4.41
N VAL A 141 -4.96 -1.40 -4.12
CA VAL A 141 -5.45 -2.51 -4.94
C VAL A 141 -6.97 -2.65 -4.87
N GLY A 142 -7.57 -2.29 -3.74
CA GLY A 142 -9.02 -2.39 -3.51
C GLY A 142 -9.82 -1.32 -4.25
N THR A 143 -9.31 -0.09 -4.31
CA THR A 143 -10.06 1.08 -4.84
C THR A 143 -9.52 1.62 -6.16
N GLY A 144 -8.30 1.23 -6.55
CA GLY A 144 -7.60 1.82 -7.69
C GLY A 144 -7.11 3.24 -7.47
N ALA A 145 -7.29 3.82 -6.27
CA ALA A 145 -6.72 5.11 -5.91
C ALA A 145 -5.20 5.07 -6.01
N THR A 146 -4.57 6.18 -6.38
CA THR A 146 -3.13 6.19 -6.62
C THR A 146 -2.48 7.46 -6.07
N ILE A 147 -1.25 7.36 -5.58
CA ILE A 147 -0.48 8.48 -5.05
C ILE A 147 1.02 8.26 -5.29
N THR A 148 1.84 9.29 -5.26
CA THR A 148 3.31 9.16 -5.31
C THR A 148 3.89 9.44 -3.94
N ALA A 149 4.78 8.57 -3.48
CA ALA A 149 5.47 8.69 -2.20
C ALA A 149 7.00 8.70 -2.41
N ARG A 150 7.72 9.32 -1.46
CA ARG A 150 9.18 9.27 -1.39
C ARG A 150 9.62 8.33 -0.27
N ILE A 151 10.57 7.45 -0.58
CA ILE A 151 11.21 6.58 0.41
C ILE A 151 12.17 7.42 1.24
N VAL A 152 11.87 7.55 2.53
CA VAL A 152 12.74 8.26 3.50
C VAL A 152 13.24 7.35 4.60
N ASP A 153 12.72 6.12 4.68
CA ASP A 153 13.00 5.22 5.78
C ASP A 153 13.00 3.75 5.33
N GLN A 154 13.40 2.85 6.22
CA GLN A 154 13.39 1.41 5.99
C GLN A 154 12.47 0.70 7.00
N CYS A 155 11.88 -0.41 6.59
CA CYS A 155 11.03 -1.24 7.44
C CYS A 155 11.47 -2.71 7.47
N SER A 156 10.78 -3.55 8.24
CA SER A 156 11.02 -5.00 8.31
C SER A 156 9.76 -5.85 8.09
N ASN A 157 8.61 -5.23 7.79
CA ASN A 157 7.32 -5.91 7.59
C ASN A 157 7.12 -6.50 6.18
N GLY A 158 8.15 -6.43 5.32
CA GLY A 158 8.12 -6.98 3.96
C GLY A 158 7.31 -6.17 2.95
N GLY A 159 6.99 -4.91 3.24
CA GLY A 159 6.17 -4.06 2.37
C GLY A 159 6.50 -2.59 2.49
N LEU A 160 5.49 -1.81 2.91
CA LEU A 160 5.54 -0.36 3.03
C LEU A 160 5.06 0.06 4.43
N ASP A 161 5.60 1.15 4.94
CA ASP A 161 5.04 1.85 6.10
C ASP A 161 4.80 3.31 5.73
N LEU A 162 3.54 3.64 5.45
CA LEU A 162 3.14 4.90 4.81
C LEU A 162 2.95 5.98 5.87
N ASP A 163 3.39 7.22 5.64
CA ASP A 163 2.96 8.31 6.51
C ASP A 163 1.42 8.40 6.52
N PHE A 164 0.83 8.43 7.71
CA PHE A 164 -0.62 8.34 7.85
C PHE A 164 -1.35 9.49 7.14
N ASN A 165 -0.93 10.72 7.41
CA ASN A 165 -1.65 11.91 6.97
C ASN A 165 -1.41 12.23 5.49
N THR A 166 -0.19 12.04 5.00
CA THR A 166 0.18 12.44 3.64
C THR A 166 0.02 11.33 2.60
N ILE A 167 0.05 10.05 3.01
CA ILE A 167 0.00 8.92 2.07
C ILE A 167 -1.13 7.94 2.39
N PHE A 168 -1.16 7.33 3.59
CA PHE A 168 -2.11 6.25 3.90
C PHE A 168 -3.55 6.71 3.80
N LYS A 169 -3.93 7.77 4.52
CA LYS A 169 -5.29 8.29 4.57
C LYS A 169 -5.79 8.78 3.21
N PRO A 170 -5.02 9.53 2.40
CA PRO A 170 -5.42 9.88 1.03
C PRO A 170 -5.58 8.66 0.10
N LEU A 171 -4.79 7.59 0.31
CA LEU A 171 -4.84 6.37 -0.49
C LEU A 171 -5.98 5.42 -0.06
N ASP A 172 -6.42 5.48 1.19
CA ASP A 172 -7.51 4.68 1.78
C ASP A 172 -8.90 5.28 1.50
N THR A 173 -9.26 5.40 0.22
CA THR A 173 -10.46 6.13 -0.20
C THR A 173 -11.79 5.49 0.22
N ASP A 174 -11.77 4.27 0.73
CA ASP A 174 -12.96 3.56 1.25
C ASP A 174 -12.90 3.28 2.77
N GLY A 175 -11.83 3.72 3.44
CA GLY A 175 -11.62 3.56 4.89
C GLY A 175 -11.34 2.13 5.36
N ARG A 176 -11.27 1.14 4.46
CA ARG A 176 -11.07 -0.26 4.85
C ARG A 176 -9.64 -0.51 5.31
N GLY A 177 -8.67 0.20 4.73
CA GLY A 177 -7.28 0.13 5.12
C GLY A 177 -7.10 0.44 6.61
N PHE A 178 -7.68 1.55 7.06
CA PHE A 178 -7.64 1.97 8.47
C PHE A 178 -8.34 0.96 9.37
N GLN A 179 -9.53 0.48 9.00
CA GLN A 179 -10.27 -0.54 9.76
C GLN A 179 -9.49 -1.85 9.91
N GLN A 180 -8.67 -2.21 8.91
CA GLN A 180 -7.86 -3.43 8.89
C GLN A 180 -6.43 -3.21 9.45
N GLY A 181 -6.08 -1.98 9.83
CA GLY A 181 -4.72 -1.59 10.23
C GLY A 181 -3.68 -1.66 9.11
N SER A 182 -4.12 -1.82 7.86
CA SER A 182 -3.29 -1.98 6.67
C SER A 182 -4.13 -2.03 5.40
N MET A 183 -3.52 -1.78 4.25
CA MET A 183 -4.13 -2.07 2.95
C MET A 183 -3.14 -2.79 2.03
N GLN A 184 -3.65 -3.40 0.96
CA GLN A 184 -2.80 -3.96 -0.09
C GLN A 184 -2.52 -2.89 -1.12
N VAL A 185 -1.23 -2.61 -1.31
CA VAL A 185 -0.75 -1.54 -2.18
C VAL A 185 0.14 -2.16 -3.24
N GLY A 186 -0.19 -1.89 -4.49
CA GLY A 186 0.74 -2.10 -5.58
C GLY A 186 1.68 -0.91 -5.72
N TYR A 187 2.97 -1.18 -5.92
CA TYR A 187 3.97 -0.14 -6.14
C TYR A 187 4.77 -0.38 -7.42
N THR A 188 5.19 0.73 -8.03
CA THR A 188 6.25 0.78 -9.05
C THR A 188 7.24 1.88 -8.72
N PHE A 189 8.53 1.64 -9.00
CA PHE A 189 9.52 2.70 -8.94
C PHE A 189 9.31 3.66 -10.11
N VAL A 190 9.30 4.96 -9.82
CA VAL A 190 9.14 6.02 -10.82
C VAL A 190 10.19 7.09 -10.60
N ASP A 191 10.47 7.84 -11.65
CA ASP A 191 11.24 9.06 -11.51
C ASP A 191 10.48 10.04 -10.60
N CYS A 192 11.19 10.63 -9.65
CA CYS A 192 10.68 11.70 -8.80
C CYS A 192 10.51 13.02 -9.54
N GLY A 193 11.03 13.14 -10.77
CA GLY A 193 11.04 14.37 -11.56
C GLY A 193 11.84 15.48 -10.87
N ASN A 194 12.98 15.14 -10.27
CA ASN A 194 13.78 16.10 -9.48
C ASN A 194 14.78 16.92 -10.32
N GLU A 195 14.72 16.88 -11.65
CA GLU A 195 15.38 17.91 -12.46
C GLU A 195 14.50 19.15 -12.50
N LEU A 196 14.46 19.87 -11.38
CA LEU A 196 14.33 21.32 -11.49
C LEU A 196 15.68 21.77 -12.06
N SER A 197 15.65 22.21 -13.32
CA SER A 197 16.67 22.99 -14.00
C SER A 197 17.63 23.70 -13.03
N GLU A 198 18.93 23.44 -13.17
CA GLU A 198 20.03 24.09 -12.44
C GLU A 198 20.17 25.61 -12.74
N ASP A 199 19.11 26.29 -13.20
CA ASP A 199 19.15 27.66 -13.73
C ASP A 199 18.51 28.72 -12.80
N GLU A 200 18.42 28.48 -11.50
CA GLU A 200 18.02 29.53 -10.55
C GLU A 200 19.08 29.79 -9.46
N HIS A 201 20.37 29.71 -9.81
CA HIS A 201 21.46 30.21 -8.95
C HIS A 201 22.56 31.01 -9.67
N GLN A 202 22.35 31.44 -10.92
CA GLN A 202 23.32 32.28 -11.64
C GLN A 202 22.69 33.59 -12.15
N HIS A 203 22.38 34.51 -11.23
CA HIS A 203 22.33 35.93 -11.56
C HIS A 203 23.31 36.72 -10.67
N PRO A 204 24.60 36.83 -11.06
CA PRO A 204 25.42 37.93 -10.61
C PRO A 204 24.91 39.21 -11.30
N LEU A 205 24.87 40.28 -10.51
CA LEU A 205 24.58 41.66 -10.87
C LEU A 205 24.83 41.99 -12.34
N SER A 206 23.75 42.35 -13.04
CA SER A 206 23.75 42.98 -14.34
C SER A 206 24.78 44.11 -14.43
N SER A 207 25.80 43.90 -15.26
CA SER A 207 26.18 44.82 -16.34
C SER A 207 25.63 46.24 -16.21
N ILE A 208 26.29 47.07 -15.42
CA ILE A 208 26.35 48.52 -15.64
C ILE A 208 27.82 48.78 -15.91
N ILE A 209 28.09 49.56 -16.97
CA ILE A 209 29.40 49.88 -17.59
C ILE A 209 29.73 48.95 -18.76
N GLU A 210 29.18 49.27 -19.93
CA GLU A 210 29.97 49.57 -21.15
C GLU A 210 29.02 50.01 -22.28
N GLU A 211 28.54 51.25 -22.19
CA GLU A 211 28.08 51.98 -23.37
C GLU A 211 28.95 53.23 -23.50
N LYS A 212 29.97 53.15 -24.36
CA LYS A 212 30.55 54.24 -25.18
C LYS A 212 31.96 53.88 -25.63
N THR A 213 32.10 53.30 -26.82
CA THR A 213 33.00 53.87 -27.85
C THR A 213 32.79 53.17 -29.19
N GLN A 214 32.06 53.82 -30.12
CA GLN A 214 32.42 53.91 -31.54
C GLN A 214 31.38 54.77 -32.26
N GLY A 215 31.77 56.02 -32.50
CA GLY A 215 30.97 57.02 -33.19
C GLY A 215 31.72 58.34 -33.19
N VAL A 216 32.48 58.55 -34.28
CA VAL A 216 33.30 59.70 -34.75
C VAL A 216 34.77 59.33 -34.89
#